data_AF-A0AAU3B6J0-F1
#
_entry.id   AF-A0AAU3B6J0-F1
#
_cell.length_a   1.000
_cell.length_b   1.000
_cell.length_c   1.000
_cell.angle_alpha   90.00
_cell.angle_beta   90.00
_cell.angle_gamma   90.00
#
_symmetry.space_group_name_H-M   'P 1'
#
loop_
_entity.id
_entity.type
_entity.pdbx_description
1 polymer ?
#
loop_
_entity_poly.entity_id
_entity_poly.type
_entity_poly.pdbx_seq_one_letter_code
_entity_poly.pdbx_strand_id
1 'polypeptide(L)'
;MPSVTPDAAPLLADLMPWSVAPPRLGRGWPTAPDAASLKARWDALVRAEGADREALFEPTRARTTHSAVAQLPGQSSGTGRLARVSDPCPDPVRVLCAPFDEQWLIPDHRLIDAARPELWRVAGAGQVFAVEQTTAPEAAGPVLLATSVLPLSAGRGGRVRPLFRRPGGREPNLAPGLLEHLGTRLGHSPAPVDVLAWTMAVARHGRDGCTVPLTADPEVWSYGVELGRRMLWLMCRDGERPKLPGGRRPYVRAPLTTLAQGSRPAQGPLLADPYYDRAEESLHLGEGRISPVPPEAWDFEVGGVRVLEQWFAARTGGFEPGTLEAIGPAGWPQAWTSELLELITVLALLAELRPQRDELEQRAPITRAELRTAGVLPVPDTARRPASVLDHHEEGPEGQFALI
;
A
#
# COMPACT_ATOMS: atom_id res chain seq x y z
N MET A 1 -0.01 35.24 -24.76
CA MET A 1 -0.24 34.68 -23.42
C MET A 1 1.04 34.02 -22.95
N PRO A 2 1.69 34.47 -21.88
CA PRO A 2 2.86 33.77 -21.38
C PRO A 2 2.38 32.46 -20.76
N SER A 3 2.91 31.36 -21.27
CA SER A 3 2.74 30.02 -20.76
C SER A 3 3.05 29.99 -19.27
N VAL A 4 2.10 29.52 -18.46
CA VAL A 4 2.35 29.19 -17.05
C VAL A 4 3.50 28.17 -17.04
N THR A 5 4.63 28.53 -16.46
CA THR A 5 5.74 27.61 -16.28
C THR A 5 5.25 26.42 -15.45
N PRO A 6 5.49 25.16 -15.87
CA PRO A 6 5.14 23.95 -15.11
C PRO A 6 5.71 23.91 -13.68
N ASP A 7 6.64 24.82 -13.37
CA ASP A 7 7.42 24.96 -12.15
C ASP A 7 6.71 25.73 -11.00
N ALA A 8 5.45 26.14 -11.19
CA ALA A 8 4.71 26.93 -10.19
C ALA A 8 3.86 26.10 -9.20
N ALA A 9 3.55 24.84 -9.51
CA ALA A 9 2.72 23.99 -8.66
C ALA A 9 3.46 23.56 -7.38
N PRO A 10 2.79 23.47 -6.22
CA PRO A 10 3.43 22.99 -5.00
C PRO A 10 3.77 21.50 -5.09
N LEU A 11 4.80 21.08 -4.35
CA LEU A 11 5.15 19.67 -4.21
C LEU A 11 4.28 19.01 -3.15
N LEU A 12 3.98 17.73 -3.35
CA LEU A 12 3.36 16.90 -2.31
C LEU A 12 4.20 16.90 -1.03
N ALA A 13 5.53 16.97 -1.16
CA ALA A 13 6.46 17.07 -0.03
C ALA A 13 6.35 18.37 0.79
N ASP A 14 5.74 19.41 0.21
CA ASP A 14 5.42 20.64 0.91
C ASP A 14 4.01 20.55 1.53
N LEU A 15 3.03 20.00 0.80
CA LEU A 15 1.65 19.91 1.25
C LEU A 15 1.43 18.86 2.35
N MET A 16 2.10 17.70 2.27
CA MET A 16 2.07 16.61 3.25
C MET A 16 3.48 16.36 3.81
N PRO A 17 3.96 17.22 4.72
CA PRO A 17 5.38 17.34 5.02
C PRO A 17 6.03 16.14 5.72
N TRP A 18 5.28 15.38 6.53
CA TRP A 18 5.80 14.16 7.15
C TRP A 18 5.74 13.00 6.17
N SER A 19 6.87 12.34 5.97
CA SER A 19 6.94 11.13 5.17
C SER A 19 7.98 10.16 5.69
N VAL A 20 7.75 8.88 5.47
CA VAL A 20 8.60 7.79 5.98
C VAL A 20 8.91 6.84 4.82
N ALA A 21 10.10 6.24 4.81
CA ALA A 21 10.36 5.11 3.91
C ALA A 21 9.48 3.93 4.34
N PRO A 22 8.99 3.07 3.43
CA PRO A 22 8.23 1.89 3.84
C PRO A 22 9.03 0.99 4.79
N PRO A 23 8.36 0.22 5.68
CA PRO A 23 9.01 -0.82 6.47
C PRO A 23 9.74 -1.81 5.56
N ARG A 24 10.88 -2.33 6.01
CA ARG A 24 11.67 -3.33 5.28
C ARG A 24 11.72 -4.61 6.08
N LEU A 25 11.16 -5.70 5.54
CA LEU A 25 11.17 -7.00 6.20
C LEU A 25 12.56 -7.63 6.20
N GLY A 26 13.24 -7.60 5.04
CA GLY A 26 14.56 -8.20 4.85
C GLY A 26 14.55 -9.69 4.47
N ARG A 27 13.36 -10.30 4.46
CA ARG A 27 13.03 -11.69 4.14
C ARG A 27 11.55 -11.76 3.74
N GLY A 28 11.13 -12.70 2.91
CA GLY A 28 9.76 -12.75 2.40
C GLY A 28 8.81 -13.63 3.22
N TRP A 29 9.32 -14.63 3.95
CA TRP A 29 8.47 -15.57 4.69
C TRP A 29 7.53 -14.97 5.75
N PRO A 30 7.82 -13.82 6.42
CA PRO A 30 6.89 -13.19 7.35
C PRO A 30 5.62 -12.63 6.70
N THR A 31 5.55 -12.61 5.36
CA THR A 31 4.37 -12.23 4.57
C THR A 31 3.84 -13.38 3.73
N ALA A 32 2.51 -13.47 3.61
CA ALA A 32 1.88 -14.43 2.71
C ALA A 32 0.48 -13.97 2.27
N PRO A 33 0.00 -14.42 1.10
CA PRO A 33 -1.37 -14.16 0.66
C PRO A 33 -2.47 -14.76 1.55
N ASP A 34 -2.13 -15.65 2.48
CA ASP A 34 -3.07 -16.23 3.45
C ASP A 34 -2.47 -16.34 4.86
N ALA A 35 -3.31 -16.09 5.87
CA ALA A 35 -2.87 -16.09 7.28
C ALA A 35 -2.53 -17.49 7.81
N ALA A 36 -3.11 -18.56 7.25
CA ALA A 36 -2.87 -19.92 7.72
C ALA A 36 -1.44 -20.38 7.40
N SER A 37 -0.94 -20.03 6.22
CA SER A 37 0.46 -20.24 5.83
C SER A 37 1.42 -19.55 6.78
N LEU A 38 1.13 -18.32 7.22
CA LEU A 38 1.98 -17.62 8.21
C LEU A 38 2.02 -18.33 9.56
N LYS A 39 0.88 -18.81 10.05
CA LYS A 39 0.83 -19.59 11.30
C LYS A 39 1.61 -20.90 11.16
N ALA A 40 1.49 -21.59 10.03
CA ALA A 40 2.25 -22.81 9.76
C ALA A 40 3.76 -22.56 9.62
N ARG A 41 4.17 -21.44 9.01
CA ARG A 41 5.57 -21.00 8.91
C ARG A 41 6.15 -20.70 10.29
N TRP A 42 5.41 -19.99 11.12
CA TRP A 42 5.80 -19.73 12.51
C TRP A 42 6.00 -21.03 13.28
N ASP A 43 5.04 -21.96 13.21
CA ASP A 43 5.15 -23.26 13.87
C ASP A 43 6.38 -24.05 13.41
N ALA A 44 6.69 -24.03 12.11
CA ALA A 44 7.89 -24.66 11.57
C ALA A 44 9.18 -24.03 12.13
N LEU A 45 9.23 -22.69 12.22
CA LEU A 45 10.36 -21.97 12.82
C LEU A 45 10.53 -22.30 14.31
N VAL A 46 9.43 -22.34 15.08
CA VAL A 46 9.45 -22.64 16.52
C VAL A 46 9.86 -24.09 16.80
N ARG A 47 9.50 -25.04 15.92
CA ARG A 47 9.89 -26.45 16.06
C ARG A 47 11.34 -26.73 15.70
N ALA A 48 11.93 -25.94 14.80
CA ALA A 48 13.34 -26.07 14.45
C ALA A 48 14.24 -25.63 15.61
N GLU A 49 15.43 -26.21 15.72
CA GLU A 49 16.40 -25.90 16.78
C GLU A 49 17.78 -25.56 16.21
N GLY A 50 18.58 -24.82 16.97
CA GLY A 50 19.98 -24.52 16.65
C GLY A 50 20.18 -23.96 15.23
N ALA A 51 21.05 -24.61 14.46
CA ALA A 51 21.41 -24.20 13.11
C ALA A 51 20.24 -24.27 12.12
N ASP A 52 19.31 -25.22 12.28
CA ASP A 52 18.15 -25.35 11.39
C ASP A 52 17.19 -24.18 11.56
N ARG A 53 16.98 -23.73 12.81
CA ARG A 53 16.18 -22.52 13.07
C ARG A 53 16.84 -21.28 12.47
N GLU A 54 18.16 -21.15 12.59
CA GLU A 54 18.89 -20.03 11.99
C GLU A 54 18.81 -20.06 10.46
N ALA A 55 18.93 -21.23 9.83
CA ALA A 55 18.77 -21.39 8.39
C ALA A 55 17.35 -20.99 7.93
N LEU A 56 16.31 -21.51 8.58
CA LEU A 56 14.91 -21.16 8.28
C LEU A 56 14.58 -19.69 8.50
N PHE A 57 15.20 -19.06 9.50
CA PHE A 57 14.94 -17.66 9.83
C PHE A 57 15.43 -16.69 8.76
N GLU A 58 16.50 -17.04 8.03
CA GLU A 58 17.20 -16.18 7.08
C GLU A 58 17.74 -14.90 7.75
N PRO A 59 18.82 -15.01 8.55
CA PRO A 59 19.40 -13.88 9.26
C PRO A 59 19.95 -12.84 8.28
N THR A 60 19.68 -11.58 8.58
CA THR A 60 20.24 -10.43 7.88
C THR A 60 21.23 -9.73 8.79
N ARG A 61 21.95 -8.74 8.25
CA ARG A 61 22.77 -7.82 9.06
C ARG A 61 21.98 -7.10 10.17
N ALA A 62 20.66 -6.96 10.01
CA ALA A 62 19.82 -6.17 10.91
C ALA A 62 19.05 -7.04 11.90
N ARG A 63 18.73 -8.29 11.54
CA ARG A 63 17.92 -9.19 12.36
C ARG A 63 18.48 -10.60 12.29
N THR A 64 18.69 -11.17 13.47
CA THR A 64 19.08 -12.56 13.71
C THR A 64 18.13 -13.18 14.73
N THR A 65 18.17 -14.50 14.90
CA THR A 65 17.43 -15.21 15.96
C THR A 65 17.79 -14.71 17.37
N HIS A 66 18.95 -14.07 17.54
CA HIS A 66 19.43 -13.51 18.80
C HIS A 66 19.14 -12.01 18.96
N SER A 67 18.43 -11.39 18.03
CA SER A 67 18.05 -9.99 18.13
C SER A 67 16.95 -9.80 19.17
N ALA A 68 17.16 -8.85 20.08
CA ALA A 68 16.15 -8.35 21.01
C ALA A 68 15.76 -6.94 20.58
N VAL A 69 14.47 -6.68 20.46
CA VAL A 69 13.92 -5.40 19.98
C VAL A 69 12.67 -5.05 20.78
N ALA A 70 12.35 -3.76 20.83
CA ALA A 70 11.09 -3.30 21.40
C ALA A 70 9.91 -3.84 20.60
N GLN A 71 8.78 -3.97 21.27
CA GLN A 71 7.50 -4.36 20.69
C GLN A 71 7.08 -3.40 19.58
N LEU A 72 6.39 -3.93 18.55
CA LEU A 72 5.78 -3.04 17.56
C LEU A 72 4.63 -2.27 18.21
N PRO A 73 4.53 -0.94 18.00
CA PRO A 73 3.44 -0.17 18.57
C PRO A 73 2.07 -0.71 18.17
N GLY A 74 1.20 -0.90 19.16
CA GLY A 74 -0.16 -1.41 18.97
C GLY A 74 -0.25 -2.92 18.68
N GLN A 75 0.85 -3.66 18.82
CA GLN A 75 0.89 -5.12 18.61
C GLN A 75 1.26 -5.84 19.90
N SER A 76 0.76 -7.06 20.08
CA SER A 76 1.04 -7.90 21.25
C SER A 76 2.13 -8.94 20.99
N SER A 77 3.10 -8.64 20.12
CA SER A 77 4.21 -9.56 19.79
C SER A 77 5.31 -9.53 20.85
N GLY A 78 6.04 -10.64 20.98
CA GLY A 78 7.09 -10.81 22.00
C GLY A 78 8.36 -10.01 21.69
N THR A 79 9.07 -9.59 22.73
CA THR A 79 10.31 -8.79 22.65
C THR A 79 11.59 -9.62 22.84
N GLY A 80 11.44 -10.85 23.35
CA GLY A 80 12.56 -11.75 23.63
C GLY A 80 13.18 -12.36 22.38
N ARG A 81 14.44 -12.79 22.44
CA ARG A 81 15.13 -13.44 21.29
C ARG A 81 14.36 -14.64 20.72
N LEU A 82 14.25 -14.72 19.39
CA LEU A 82 13.64 -15.85 18.67
C LEU A 82 14.37 -17.18 18.89
N ALA A 83 15.65 -17.17 19.25
CA ALA A 83 16.37 -18.39 19.64
C ALA A 83 15.73 -19.12 20.84
N ARG A 84 14.91 -18.43 21.65
CA ARG A 84 14.23 -18.97 22.84
C ARG A 84 12.71 -18.90 22.73
N VAL A 85 12.17 -18.54 21.57
CA VAL A 85 10.73 -18.38 21.39
C VAL A 85 10.02 -19.73 21.51
N SER A 86 8.91 -19.71 22.25
CA SER A 86 7.95 -20.83 22.36
C SER A 86 6.49 -20.36 22.27
N ASP A 87 6.28 -19.05 22.17
CA ASP A 87 4.97 -18.43 22.09
C ASP A 87 4.26 -18.76 20.76
N PRO A 88 2.91 -18.79 20.77
CA PRO A 88 2.14 -18.93 19.54
C PRO A 88 2.41 -17.77 18.56
N CYS A 89 2.12 -18.01 17.28
CA CYS A 89 2.22 -16.97 16.26
C CYS A 89 1.35 -15.78 16.65
N PRO A 90 1.90 -14.54 16.67
CA PRO A 90 1.07 -13.34 16.75
C PRO A 90 0.02 -13.35 15.66
N ASP A 91 -1.19 -12.85 15.93
CA ASP A 91 -2.25 -12.84 14.93
C ASP A 91 -1.81 -12.00 13.71
N PRO A 92 -1.77 -12.60 12.51
CA PRO A 92 -1.36 -11.88 11.32
C PRO A 92 -2.28 -10.69 11.03
N VAL A 93 -1.68 -9.59 10.58
CA VAL A 93 -2.39 -8.35 10.22
C VAL A 93 -2.36 -8.11 8.72
N ARG A 94 -3.37 -7.40 8.20
CA ARG A 94 -3.43 -7.01 6.80
C ARG A 94 -2.44 -5.88 6.52
N VAL A 95 -1.74 -6.00 5.38
CA VAL A 95 -0.73 -5.05 4.90
C VAL A 95 -0.79 -4.95 3.39
N LEU A 96 -0.35 -3.81 2.84
CA LEU A 96 -0.18 -3.66 1.39
C LEU A 96 1.24 -4.05 1.01
N CYS A 97 1.43 -5.25 0.46
CA CYS A 97 2.74 -5.79 0.07
C CYS A 97 3.23 -5.22 -1.26
N ALA A 98 2.31 -5.04 -2.21
CA ALA A 98 2.56 -4.47 -3.52
C ALA A 98 1.32 -3.66 -3.98
N PRO A 99 1.39 -2.88 -5.07
CA PRO A 99 0.21 -2.16 -5.58
C PRO A 99 -1.03 -3.03 -5.68
N PHE A 100 -2.08 -2.65 -4.94
CA PHE A 100 -3.36 -3.38 -4.81
C PHE A 100 -3.29 -4.83 -4.29
N ASP A 101 -2.12 -5.31 -3.88
CA ASP A 101 -1.93 -6.64 -3.32
C ASP A 101 -1.83 -6.57 -1.81
N GLU A 102 -3.00 -6.56 -1.19
CA GLU A 102 -3.10 -6.73 0.25
C GLU A 102 -2.92 -8.19 0.64
N GLN A 103 -1.96 -8.42 1.53
CA GLN A 103 -1.62 -9.73 2.06
C GLN A 103 -1.63 -9.70 3.59
N TRP A 104 -1.09 -10.74 4.21
CA TRP A 104 -0.92 -10.87 5.64
C TRP A 104 0.55 -10.72 6.03
N LEU A 105 0.80 -10.17 7.22
CA LEU A 105 2.12 -10.04 7.85
C LEU A 105 2.03 -10.55 9.29
N ILE A 106 3.05 -11.28 9.76
CA ILE A 106 3.24 -11.52 11.20
C ILE A 106 3.77 -10.22 11.84
N PRO A 107 3.01 -9.52 12.70
CA PRO A 107 3.38 -8.21 13.23
C PRO A 107 4.39 -8.32 14.38
N ASP A 108 5.59 -8.83 14.08
CA ASP A 108 6.65 -9.04 15.05
C ASP A 108 7.94 -8.32 14.63
N HIS A 109 8.40 -7.37 15.46
CA HIS A 109 9.57 -6.54 15.15
C HIS A 109 10.85 -7.37 14.96
N ARG A 110 10.95 -8.54 15.58
CA ARG A 110 12.10 -9.44 15.45
C ARG A 110 12.23 -9.97 14.02
N LEU A 111 11.12 -10.03 13.28
CA LEU A 111 11.05 -10.45 11.88
C LEU A 111 11.33 -9.32 10.89
N ILE A 112 11.36 -8.06 11.32
CA ILE A 112 11.37 -6.88 10.46
C ILE A 112 12.67 -6.10 10.60
N ASP A 113 13.48 -6.09 9.54
CA ASP A 113 14.75 -5.38 9.46
C ASP A 113 14.68 -3.88 9.78
N ALA A 114 13.66 -3.19 9.29
CA ALA A 114 13.38 -1.78 9.59
C ALA A 114 11.88 -1.57 9.75
N ALA A 115 11.39 -1.59 11.00
CA ALA A 115 9.95 -1.61 11.27
C ALA A 115 9.22 -0.28 11.05
N ARG A 116 9.91 0.86 11.14
CA ARG A 116 9.29 2.20 11.13
C ARG A 116 8.15 2.31 12.17
N PRO A 117 8.43 2.17 13.48
CA PRO A 117 7.42 2.22 14.54
C PRO A 117 6.46 3.41 14.45
N GLU A 118 6.93 4.55 13.94
CA GLU A 118 6.12 5.74 13.68
C GLU A 118 4.93 5.52 12.74
N LEU A 119 5.01 4.60 11.78
CA LEU A 119 3.87 4.23 10.93
C LEU A 119 2.89 3.30 11.67
N TRP A 120 3.41 2.38 12.48
CA TRP A 120 2.58 1.48 13.30
C TRP A 120 1.74 2.24 14.32
N ARG A 121 2.31 3.27 14.97
CA ARG A 121 1.58 4.12 15.94
C ARG A 121 0.35 4.79 15.35
N VAL A 122 0.41 5.19 14.08
CA VAL A 122 -0.68 5.92 13.42
C VAL A 122 -1.55 5.04 12.54
N ALA A 123 -1.22 3.75 12.41
CA ALA A 123 -2.04 2.78 11.71
C ALA A 123 -3.31 2.45 12.50
N GLY A 124 -4.39 2.13 11.80
CA GLY A 124 -5.68 1.79 12.39
C GLY A 124 -6.82 2.64 11.86
N ALA A 125 -7.94 2.63 12.59
CA ALA A 125 -9.19 3.24 12.15
C ALA A 125 -9.03 4.74 11.83
N GLY A 126 -9.53 5.14 10.66
CA GLY A 126 -9.51 6.53 10.17
C GLY A 126 -8.19 6.97 9.54
N GLN A 127 -7.16 6.12 9.49
CA GLN A 127 -5.92 6.43 8.79
C GLN A 127 -5.99 6.08 7.30
N VAL A 128 -5.39 6.92 6.46
CA VAL A 128 -5.13 6.62 5.05
C VAL A 128 -3.67 6.97 4.77
N PHE A 129 -2.95 6.07 4.09
CA PHE A 129 -1.58 6.28 3.67
C PHE A 129 -1.55 6.59 2.17
N ALA A 130 -0.98 7.74 1.81
CA ALA A 130 -0.59 8.03 0.43
C ALA A 130 0.80 7.44 0.17
N VAL A 131 0.93 6.64 -0.88
CA VAL A 131 2.17 5.93 -1.23
C VAL A 131 2.67 6.41 -2.59
N GLU A 132 3.80 7.11 -2.60
CA GLU A 132 4.40 7.60 -3.83
C GLU A 132 4.94 6.45 -4.69
N GLN A 133 4.55 6.43 -5.96
CA GLN A 133 5.02 5.47 -6.95
C GLN A 133 6.20 6.04 -7.74
N THR A 134 7.05 5.17 -8.28
CA THR A 134 8.21 5.60 -9.05
C THR A 134 7.80 6.06 -10.43
N THR A 135 8.41 7.16 -10.86
CA THR A 135 8.41 7.61 -12.25
C THR A 135 9.24 6.63 -13.08
N ALA A 136 8.61 5.72 -13.84
CA ALA A 136 9.23 5.29 -15.08
C ALA A 136 8.85 6.35 -16.13
N PRO A 137 9.79 6.85 -16.96
CA PRO A 137 9.55 7.94 -17.92
C PRO A 137 8.37 7.70 -18.89
N GLU A 138 7.92 6.45 -19.01
CA GLU A 138 6.83 6.02 -19.88
C GLU A 138 5.79 5.13 -19.16
N ALA A 139 5.90 4.92 -17.85
CA ALA A 139 4.97 4.06 -17.13
C ALA A 139 3.59 4.71 -17.05
N ALA A 140 2.62 4.10 -17.72
CA ALA A 140 1.21 4.40 -17.51
C ALA A 140 0.84 3.97 -16.07
N GLY A 141 0.09 4.82 -15.35
CA GLY A 141 -0.40 4.45 -14.02
C GLY A 141 -0.58 5.63 -13.06
N PRO A 142 -1.12 5.37 -11.86
CA PRO A 142 -1.28 6.37 -10.83
C PRO A 142 0.07 6.77 -10.20
N VAL A 143 0.27 8.07 -9.98
CA VAL A 143 1.45 8.64 -9.30
C VAL A 143 1.45 8.32 -7.81
N LEU A 144 0.25 8.19 -7.23
CA LEU A 144 0.00 7.89 -5.83
C LEU A 144 -0.94 6.71 -5.73
N LEU A 145 -0.68 5.82 -4.77
CA LEU A 145 -1.67 4.87 -4.26
C LEU A 145 -2.18 5.36 -2.91
N ALA A 146 -3.40 4.95 -2.56
CA ALA A 146 -3.97 5.15 -1.23
C ALA A 146 -4.32 3.80 -0.61
N THR A 147 -4.09 3.65 0.69
CA THR A 147 -4.45 2.43 1.42
C THR A 147 -4.79 2.73 2.88
N SER A 148 -5.71 1.96 3.45
CA SER A 148 -6.08 2.00 4.88
C SER A 148 -5.24 1.06 5.73
N VAL A 149 -4.49 0.14 5.12
CA VAL A 149 -3.56 -0.79 5.79
C VAL A 149 -2.12 -0.33 5.66
N LEU A 150 -1.22 -0.88 6.48
CA LEU A 150 0.18 -0.47 6.48
C LEU A 150 0.87 -0.86 5.14
N PRO A 151 1.46 0.09 4.40
CA PRO A 151 2.18 -0.22 3.16
C PRO A 151 3.62 -0.65 3.43
N LEU A 152 3.98 -1.85 2.93
CA LEU A 152 5.34 -2.41 3.03
C LEU A 152 6.20 -2.11 1.80
N SER A 153 5.59 -1.59 0.74
CA SER A 153 6.27 -1.19 -0.48
C SER A 153 5.84 0.20 -0.88
N ALA A 154 6.80 0.92 -1.46
CA ALA A 154 6.59 2.12 -2.24
C ALA A 154 7.41 1.93 -3.52
N GLY A 155 7.21 2.77 -4.53
CA GLY A 155 8.12 2.78 -5.67
C GLY A 155 9.58 2.89 -5.21
N ARG A 156 10.55 2.49 -6.05
CA ARG A 156 11.97 2.83 -5.86
C ARG A 156 12.14 4.31 -5.47
N GLY A 157 12.60 4.55 -4.24
CA GLY A 157 12.80 5.88 -3.66
C GLY A 157 11.51 6.59 -3.19
N GLY A 158 10.36 5.94 -3.33
CA GLY A 158 9.06 6.41 -2.91
C GLY A 158 8.93 6.53 -1.39
N ARG A 159 7.94 7.31 -0.97
CA ARG A 159 7.66 7.61 0.43
C ARG A 159 6.21 7.31 0.77
N VAL A 160 6.00 6.93 2.01
CA VAL A 160 4.69 6.78 2.63
C VAL A 160 4.37 8.08 3.38
N ARG A 161 3.19 8.64 3.13
CA ARG A 161 2.68 9.86 3.76
C ARG A 161 1.35 9.53 4.44
N PRO A 162 1.34 9.31 5.75
CA PRO A 162 0.09 9.15 6.50
C PRO A 162 -0.73 10.44 6.40
N LEU A 163 -2.06 10.35 6.28
CA LEU A 163 -2.94 11.51 6.30
C LEU A 163 -3.00 12.14 7.69
N PHE A 164 -2.87 11.35 8.75
CA PHE A 164 -2.93 11.80 10.13
C PHE A 164 -1.64 11.47 10.91
N ARG A 165 -1.18 12.44 11.70
CA ARG A 165 0.04 12.35 12.53
C ARG A 165 -0.21 11.73 13.90
N ARG A 166 -1.48 11.55 14.27
CA ARG A 166 -1.91 10.88 15.51
C ARG A 166 -2.92 9.76 15.24
N PRO A 167 -3.00 8.77 16.16
CA PRO A 167 -4.03 7.75 16.11
C PRO A 167 -5.45 8.33 16.16
N GLY A 168 -6.39 7.63 15.54
CA GLY A 168 -7.82 7.99 15.51
C GLY A 168 -8.16 9.14 14.56
N GLY A 169 -7.39 9.33 13.49
CA GLY A 169 -7.66 10.36 12.49
C GLY A 169 -7.45 11.79 12.99
N ARG A 170 -6.49 11.99 13.90
CA ARG A 170 -6.23 13.30 14.54
C ARG A 170 -4.95 13.94 14.00
N GLU A 171 -4.90 15.26 14.02
CA GLU A 171 -3.77 16.09 13.59
C GLU A 171 -3.33 15.75 12.14
N PRO A 172 -3.95 16.36 11.12
CA PRO A 172 -3.63 16.03 9.74
C PRO A 172 -2.16 16.35 9.40
N ASN A 173 -1.55 15.47 8.62
CA ASN A 173 -0.25 15.68 7.99
C ASN A 173 -0.40 16.62 6.78
N LEU A 174 -0.79 17.85 7.06
CA LEU A 174 -0.89 18.92 6.07
C LEU A 174 -0.01 20.09 6.49
N ALA A 175 0.47 20.87 5.52
CA ALA A 175 1.20 22.10 5.79
C ALA A 175 0.36 23.00 6.72
N PRO A 176 0.94 23.50 7.85
CA PRO A 176 0.23 24.42 8.72
C PRO A 176 -0.31 25.64 7.96
N GLY A 177 -1.56 26.03 8.20
CA GLY A 177 -2.22 27.12 7.48
C GLY A 177 -2.80 26.74 6.10
N LEU A 178 -2.51 25.56 5.57
CA LEU A 178 -3.01 25.16 4.22
C LEU A 178 -4.54 25.11 4.15
N LEU A 179 -5.19 24.49 5.13
CA LEU A 179 -6.66 24.37 5.14
C LEU A 179 -7.36 25.73 5.26
N GLU A 180 -6.78 26.64 6.03
CA GLU A 180 -7.29 28.01 6.19
C GLU A 180 -7.12 28.83 4.90
N HIS A 181 -5.95 28.73 4.28
CA HIS A 181 -5.68 29.38 2.99
C HIS A 181 -6.62 28.87 1.91
N LEU A 182 -6.74 27.54 1.76
CA LEU A 182 -7.68 26.93 0.82
C LEU A 182 -9.11 27.35 1.14
N GLY A 183 -9.49 27.39 2.42
CA GLY A 183 -10.85 27.77 2.78
C GLY A 183 -11.19 29.22 2.45
N THR A 184 -10.22 30.12 2.60
CA THR A 184 -10.35 31.52 2.18
C THR A 184 -10.51 31.64 0.66
N ARG A 185 -9.74 30.86 -0.11
CA ARG A 185 -9.76 30.90 -1.58
C ARG A 185 -11.00 30.24 -2.18
N LEU A 186 -11.49 29.16 -1.58
CA LEU A 186 -12.63 28.38 -2.07
C LEU A 186 -13.98 28.85 -1.50
N GLY A 187 -13.98 29.64 -0.44
CA GLY A 187 -15.20 30.13 0.22
C GLY A 187 -15.88 29.08 1.12
N HIS A 188 -15.24 27.94 1.39
CA HIS A 188 -15.71 26.92 2.33
C HIS A 188 -14.51 26.23 3.00
N SER A 189 -14.68 25.63 4.19
CA SER A 189 -13.57 24.93 4.87
C SER A 189 -13.40 23.49 4.37
N PRO A 190 -12.35 23.15 3.61
CA PRO A 190 -12.11 21.76 3.19
C PRO A 190 -11.69 20.89 4.36
N ALA A 191 -12.12 19.62 4.38
CA ALA A 191 -11.63 18.64 5.33
C ALA A 191 -10.26 18.09 4.89
N PRO A 192 -9.45 17.50 5.79
CA PRO A 192 -8.17 16.89 5.42
C PRO A 192 -8.29 15.82 4.32
N VAL A 193 -9.36 15.02 4.37
CA VAL A 193 -9.64 14.00 3.36
C VAL A 193 -9.95 14.61 1.99
N ASP A 194 -10.48 15.84 1.93
CA ASP A 194 -10.75 16.53 0.67
C ASP A 194 -9.45 16.95 0.00
N VAL A 195 -8.47 17.40 0.78
CA VAL A 195 -7.13 17.70 0.27
C VAL A 195 -6.44 16.44 -0.25
N LEU A 196 -6.58 15.32 0.46
CA LEU A 196 -6.04 14.04 -0.02
C LEU A 196 -6.77 13.58 -1.30
N ALA A 197 -8.10 13.67 -1.34
CA ALA A 197 -8.89 13.33 -2.52
C ALA A 197 -8.46 14.17 -3.74
N TRP A 198 -8.44 15.50 -3.60
CA TRP A 198 -7.92 16.40 -4.62
C TRP A 198 -6.53 15.97 -5.08
N THR A 199 -5.63 15.70 -4.14
CA THR A 199 -4.26 15.24 -4.40
C THR A 199 -4.25 13.95 -5.25
N MET A 200 -5.08 12.96 -4.95
CA MET A 200 -5.17 11.72 -5.74
C MET A 200 -5.60 11.98 -7.19
N ALA A 201 -6.52 12.92 -7.40
CA ALA A 201 -7.02 13.25 -8.74
C ALA A 201 -5.94 13.96 -9.59
N VAL A 202 -5.24 14.95 -9.02
CA VAL A 202 -4.40 15.88 -9.79
C VAL A 202 -2.89 15.64 -9.68
N ALA A 203 -2.43 14.76 -8.79
CA ALA A 203 -1.01 14.49 -8.61
C ALA A 203 -0.37 14.00 -9.91
N ARG A 204 0.79 14.58 -10.21
CA ARG A 204 1.60 14.26 -11.39
C ARG A 204 3.08 14.22 -11.05
N HIS A 205 3.83 13.42 -11.78
CA HIS A 205 5.29 13.44 -11.69
C HIS A 205 5.82 14.79 -12.18
N GLY A 206 6.66 15.43 -11.37
CA GLY A 206 7.40 16.63 -11.72
C GLY A 206 8.90 16.42 -11.58
N ARG A 207 9.69 17.39 -12.06
CA ARG A 207 11.17 17.34 -12.03
C ARG A 207 11.72 17.17 -10.62
N ASP A 208 11.14 17.88 -9.65
CA ASP A 208 11.60 17.91 -8.25
C ASP A 208 10.80 16.96 -7.34
N GLY A 209 9.99 16.07 -7.93
CA GLY A 209 9.12 15.13 -7.22
C GLY A 209 7.65 15.25 -7.60
N CYS A 210 6.77 14.60 -6.83
CA CYS A 210 5.33 14.65 -7.05
C CYS A 210 4.80 16.08 -6.88
N THR A 211 4.22 16.65 -7.94
CA THR A 211 3.58 17.97 -7.92
C THR A 211 2.08 17.82 -7.76
N VAL A 212 1.46 18.76 -7.05
CA VAL A 212 0.02 18.78 -6.78
C VAL A 212 -0.53 20.14 -7.19
N PRO A 213 -1.08 20.28 -8.40
CA PRO A 213 -1.71 21.53 -8.84
C PRO A 213 -2.89 21.86 -7.95
N LEU A 214 -2.86 23.02 -7.30
CA LEU A 214 -3.98 23.51 -6.50
C LEU A 214 -4.78 24.54 -7.32
N THR A 215 -6.09 24.59 -7.09
CA THR A 215 -7.00 25.57 -7.71
C THR A 215 -7.70 26.40 -6.64
N ALA A 216 -7.99 27.66 -6.97
CA ALA A 216 -8.89 28.52 -6.22
C ALA A 216 -10.30 28.57 -6.84
N ASP A 217 -10.57 27.81 -7.91
CA ASP A 217 -11.89 27.70 -8.53
C ASP A 217 -12.72 26.65 -7.76
N PRO A 218 -13.84 27.04 -7.10
CA PRO A 218 -14.62 26.12 -6.28
C PRO A 218 -15.29 24.99 -7.08
N GLU A 219 -15.66 25.23 -8.34
CA GLU A 219 -16.31 24.22 -9.18
C GLU A 219 -15.30 23.15 -9.59
N VAL A 220 -14.12 23.59 -10.05
CA VAL A 220 -13.02 22.66 -10.39
C VAL A 220 -12.59 21.90 -9.15
N TRP A 221 -12.43 22.57 -8.01
CA TRP A 221 -12.09 21.93 -6.73
C TRP A 221 -13.09 20.84 -6.36
N SER A 222 -14.39 21.15 -6.39
CA SER A 222 -15.44 20.20 -6.03
C SER A 222 -15.44 18.98 -6.94
N TYR A 223 -15.32 19.17 -8.25
CA TYR A 223 -15.25 18.06 -9.21
C TYR A 223 -14.00 17.18 -8.99
N GLY A 224 -12.83 17.80 -8.80
CA GLY A 224 -11.60 17.05 -8.52
C GLY A 224 -11.63 16.32 -7.17
N VAL A 225 -12.28 16.89 -6.15
CA VAL A 225 -12.48 16.22 -4.85
C VAL A 225 -13.43 15.03 -4.99
N GLU A 226 -14.52 15.15 -5.75
CA GLU A 226 -15.45 14.03 -6.00
C GLU A 226 -14.74 12.87 -6.71
N LEU A 227 -14.02 13.17 -7.77
CA LEU A 227 -13.19 12.21 -8.51
C LEU A 227 -12.14 11.56 -7.59
N GLY A 228 -11.45 12.37 -6.81
CA GLY A 228 -10.46 11.94 -5.83
C GLY A 228 -11.04 11.03 -4.75
N ARG A 229 -12.22 11.33 -4.22
CA ARG A 229 -12.92 10.50 -3.24
C ARG A 229 -13.30 9.15 -3.86
N ARG A 230 -13.74 9.14 -5.11
CA ARG A 230 -14.00 7.90 -5.85
C ARG A 230 -12.73 7.05 -5.98
N MET A 231 -11.60 7.67 -6.31
CA MET A 231 -10.30 6.98 -6.37
C MET A 231 -9.87 6.44 -5.00
N LEU A 232 -9.99 7.23 -3.94
CA LEU A 232 -9.67 6.81 -2.57
C LEU A 232 -10.49 5.59 -2.16
N TRP A 233 -11.79 5.60 -2.40
CA TRP A 233 -12.67 4.47 -2.11
C TRP A 233 -12.27 3.20 -2.89
N LEU A 234 -11.97 3.34 -4.19
CA LEU A 234 -11.51 2.22 -5.03
C LEU A 234 -10.17 1.65 -4.56
N MET A 235 -9.21 2.51 -4.18
CA MET A 235 -7.87 2.08 -3.79
C MET A 235 -7.79 1.54 -2.37
N CYS A 236 -8.50 2.16 -1.41
CA CYS A 236 -8.51 1.70 -0.02
C CYS A 236 -9.37 0.45 0.16
N ARG A 237 -10.35 0.21 -0.73
CA ARG A 237 -11.24 -0.97 -0.71
C ARG A 237 -11.98 -1.14 0.61
N ASP A 238 -12.17 -0.03 1.32
CA ASP A 238 -12.95 0.02 2.55
C ASP A 238 -14.44 0.13 2.22
N GLY A 239 -15.23 -0.86 2.63
CA GLY A 239 -16.69 -0.83 2.52
C GLY A 239 -17.27 -1.76 1.46
N GLU A 240 -18.34 -1.32 0.79
CA GLU A 240 -19.05 -2.17 -0.17
C GLU A 240 -18.20 -2.44 -1.42
N ARG A 241 -18.27 -3.68 -1.93
CA ARG A 241 -17.55 -4.04 -3.15
C ARG A 241 -18.08 -3.27 -4.37
N PRO A 242 -17.20 -2.66 -5.18
CA PRO A 242 -17.63 -2.02 -6.41
C PRO A 242 -18.28 -2.98 -7.39
N LYS A 243 -19.07 -2.41 -8.30
CA LYS A 243 -19.72 -3.11 -9.41
C LYS A 243 -19.38 -2.37 -10.71
N LEU A 244 -19.12 -3.12 -11.78
CA LEU A 244 -18.94 -2.53 -13.09
C LEU A 244 -20.27 -1.97 -13.62
N PRO A 245 -20.22 -0.93 -14.47
CA PRO A 245 -21.42 -0.38 -15.11
C PRO A 245 -22.11 -1.41 -16.01
N GLY A 246 -23.40 -1.18 -16.29
CA GLY A 246 -24.17 -2.00 -17.24
C GLY A 246 -24.44 -3.45 -16.79
N GLY A 247 -24.30 -3.76 -15.49
CA GLY A 247 -24.52 -5.11 -14.96
C GLY A 247 -23.42 -6.10 -15.30
N ARG A 248 -22.30 -5.65 -15.89
CA ARG A 248 -21.12 -6.49 -16.09
C ARG A 248 -20.55 -6.90 -14.74
N ARG A 249 -20.07 -8.14 -14.64
CA ARG A 249 -19.42 -8.64 -13.44
C ARG A 249 -18.40 -9.71 -13.83
N PRO A 250 -17.13 -9.61 -13.42
CA PRO A 250 -16.19 -10.70 -13.58
C PRO A 250 -16.69 -11.92 -12.79
N TYR A 251 -16.77 -13.08 -13.44
CA TYR A 251 -17.12 -14.34 -12.77
C TYR A 251 -16.22 -15.46 -13.29
N VAL A 252 -16.12 -16.52 -12.49
CA VAL A 252 -15.34 -17.71 -12.83
C VAL A 252 -16.13 -18.54 -13.85
N ARG A 253 -15.64 -18.62 -15.10
CA ARG A 253 -16.17 -19.51 -16.16
C ARG A 253 -15.64 -20.93 -16.01
N ALA A 254 -14.40 -21.07 -15.57
CA ALA A 254 -13.76 -22.36 -15.30
C ALA A 254 -12.97 -22.25 -13.99
N PRO A 255 -13.07 -23.23 -13.07
CA PRO A 255 -12.43 -23.15 -11.76
C PRO A 255 -10.93 -22.84 -11.84
N LEU A 256 -10.49 -21.88 -11.04
CA LEU A 256 -9.06 -21.66 -10.81
C LEU A 256 -8.56 -22.81 -9.94
N THR A 257 -7.67 -23.64 -10.48
CA THR A 257 -7.04 -24.74 -9.75
C THR A 257 -5.54 -24.53 -9.73
N THR A 258 -4.92 -24.66 -8.56
CA THR A 258 -3.48 -24.92 -8.47
C THR A 258 -3.27 -26.39 -8.82
N LEU A 259 -2.25 -26.71 -9.61
CA LEU A 259 -1.88 -28.11 -9.86
C LEU A 259 -1.71 -28.84 -8.52
N ALA A 260 -2.34 -30.01 -8.40
CA ALA A 260 -2.34 -30.80 -7.17
C ALA A 260 -0.90 -31.09 -6.69
N GLN A 261 -0.71 -31.17 -5.37
CA GLN A 261 0.58 -31.42 -4.70
C GLN A 261 1.40 -32.63 -5.20
N GLY A 262 0.81 -33.52 -6.03
CA GLY A 262 1.45 -34.69 -6.64
C GLY A 262 1.89 -34.53 -8.10
N SER A 263 1.50 -33.46 -8.80
CA SER A 263 1.93 -33.16 -10.18
C SER A 263 3.00 -32.05 -10.18
N ARG A 264 3.95 -32.18 -9.24
CA ARG A 264 5.00 -31.19 -8.96
C ARG A 264 6.17 -31.39 -9.93
N PRO A 265 6.42 -30.51 -10.92
CA PRO A 265 7.70 -30.56 -11.61
C PRO A 265 8.80 -30.29 -10.57
N ALA A 266 9.87 -31.10 -10.61
CA ALA A 266 10.99 -30.97 -9.67
C ALA A 266 11.69 -29.59 -9.77
N GLN A 267 11.45 -28.85 -10.86
CA GLN A 267 12.01 -27.53 -11.17
C GLN A 267 10.99 -26.76 -12.06
N GLY A 268 10.61 -25.54 -11.68
CA GLY A 268 9.73 -24.64 -12.46
C GLY A 268 8.66 -23.90 -11.64
N PRO A 269 8.02 -22.84 -12.17
CA PRO A 269 6.94 -22.11 -11.49
C PRO A 269 5.70 -23.01 -11.25
N LEU A 270 4.93 -22.72 -10.18
CA LEU A 270 3.80 -23.55 -9.72
C LEU A 270 2.57 -23.51 -10.66
N LEU A 271 2.49 -22.51 -11.54
CA LEU A 271 1.44 -22.31 -12.54
C LEU A 271 2.02 -21.69 -13.83
N ALA A 272 1.32 -21.89 -14.96
CA ALA A 272 1.58 -21.12 -16.17
C ALA A 272 1.28 -19.64 -15.91
N ASP A 273 2.09 -18.74 -16.50
CA ASP A 273 1.86 -17.31 -16.42
C ASP A 273 0.42 -16.96 -16.86
N PRO A 274 -0.24 -15.98 -16.21
CA PRO A 274 -1.58 -15.60 -16.58
C PRO A 274 -1.63 -15.17 -18.05
N TYR A 275 -2.60 -15.70 -18.79
CA TYR A 275 -2.82 -15.37 -20.19
C TYR A 275 -4.11 -14.58 -20.35
N TYR A 276 -4.10 -13.55 -21.17
CA TYR A 276 -5.29 -12.73 -21.43
C TYR A 276 -5.68 -12.78 -22.90
N ASP A 277 -6.90 -13.23 -23.17
CA ASP A 277 -7.54 -13.16 -24.47
C ASP A 277 -8.36 -11.87 -24.56
N ARG A 278 -7.89 -10.94 -25.38
CA ARG A 278 -8.50 -9.62 -25.55
C ARG A 278 -9.78 -9.66 -26.38
N ALA A 279 -9.95 -10.65 -27.27
CA ALA A 279 -11.15 -10.77 -28.09
C ALA A 279 -12.32 -11.31 -27.27
N GLU A 280 -12.04 -12.26 -26.37
CA GLU A 280 -13.03 -12.88 -25.48
C GLU A 280 -13.17 -12.15 -24.13
N GLU A 281 -12.38 -11.10 -23.90
CA GLU A 281 -12.24 -10.41 -22.61
C GLU A 281 -12.08 -11.41 -21.46
N SER A 282 -11.15 -12.36 -21.62
CA SER A 282 -11.02 -13.48 -20.69
C SER A 282 -9.60 -13.67 -20.18
N LEU A 283 -9.50 -13.82 -18.86
CA LEU A 283 -8.26 -14.07 -18.14
C LEU A 283 -8.18 -15.57 -17.82
N HIS A 284 -7.06 -16.17 -18.20
CA HIS A 284 -6.78 -17.60 -18.06
C HIS A 284 -5.61 -17.83 -17.12
N LEU A 285 -5.74 -18.86 -16.30
CA LEU A 285 -4.68 -19.34 -15.42
C LEU A 285 -4.69 -20.88 -15.47
N GLY A 286 -3.81 -21.45 -16.28
CA GLY A 286 -3.89 -22.87 -16.64
C GLY A 286 -5.24 -23.18 -17.31
N GLU A 287 -6.01 -24.10 -16.73
CA GLU A 287 -7.37 -24.44 -17.19
C GLU A 287 -8.46 -23.51 -16.63
N GLY A 288 -8.12 -22.66 -15.66
CA GLY A 288 -9.04 -21.74 -15.03
C GLY A 288 -9.31 -20.51 -15.90
N ARG A 289 -10.53 -19.98 -15.83
CA ARG A 289 -10.98 -18.87 -16.69
C ARG A 289 -11.91 -17.91 -15.96
N ILE A 290 -11.64 -16.61 -16.07
CA ILE A 290 -12.51 -15.52 -15.63
C ILE A 290 -12.93 -14.70 -16.85
N SER A 291 -14.21 -14.36 -16.93
CA SER A 291 -14.76 -13.46 -17.96
C SER A 291 -16.02 -12.79 -17.42
N PRO A 292 -16.44 -11.62 -17.94
CA PRO A 292 -15.61 -10.70 -18.69
C PRO A 292 -14.56 -10.04 -17.78
N VAL A 293 -13.37 -9.80 -18.32
CA VAL A 293 -12.30 -9.00 -17.71
C VAL A 293 -12.03 -7.84 -18.67
N PRO A 294 -12.41 -6.60 -18.33
CA PRO A 294 -12.15 -5.46 -19.20
C PRO A 294 -10.63 -5.35 -19.52
N PRO A 295 -10.25 -5.08 -20.77
CA PRO A 295 -8.84 -4.98 -21.16
C PRO A 295 -8.06 -3.96 -20.32
N GLU A 296 -8.71 -2.90 -19.87
CA GLU A 296 -8.11 -1.85 -19.06
C GLU A 296 -7.71 -2.32 -17.66
N ALA A 297 -8.38 -3.35 -17.12
CA ALA A 297 -7.97 -3.99 -15.87
C ALA A 297 -6.73 -4.87 -16.07
N TRP A 298 -6.64 -5.55 -17.21
CA TRP A 298 -5.46 -6.33 -17.58
C TRP A 298 -4.25 -5.43 -17.85
N ASP A 299 -4.43 -4.36 -18.61
CA ASP A 299 -3.36 -3.41 -18.97
C ASP A 299 -3.01 -2.43 -17.83
N PHE A 300 -3.61 -2.58 -16.64
CA PHE A 300 -3.37 -1.67 -15.53
C PHE A 300 -1.97 -1.87 -14.96
N GLU A 301 -1.15 -0.83 -15.05
CA GLU A 301 0.22 -0.82 -14.56
C GLU A 301 0.42 0.17 -13.41
N VAL A 302 1.34 -0.16 -12.52
CA VAL A 302 1.88 0.74 -11.50
C VAL A 302 3.40 0.61 -11.52
N GLY A 303 4.09 1.74 -11.73
CA GLY A 303 5.56 1.74 -11.81
C GLY A 303 6.11 0.90 -12.97
N GLY A 304 5.33 0.72 -14.05
CA GLY A 304 5.71 -0.07 -15.23
C GLY A 304 5.56 -1.59 -15.05
N VAL A 305 4.86 -2.03 -14.00
CA VAL A 305 4.56 -3.45 -13.75
C VAL A 305 3.07 -3.65 -13.79
N ARG A 306 2.62 -4.67 -14.53
CA ARG A 306 1.20 -5.06 -14.60
C ARG A 306 0.72 -5.62 -13.27
N VAL A 307 -0.31 -4.99 -12.71
CA VAL A 307 -0.79 -5.31 -11.35
C VAL A 307 -1.26 -6.76 -11.24
N LEU A 308 -2.05 -7.24 -12.22
CA LEU A 308 -2.58 -8.60 -12.17
C LEU A 308 -1.47 -9.66 -12.28
N GLU A 309 -0.46 -9.45 -13.13
CA GLU A 309 0.69 -10.36 -13.24
C GLU A 309 1.46 -10.44 -11.92
N GLN A 310 1.76 -9.29 -11.32
CA GLN A 310 2.44 -9.24 -10.02
C GLN A 310 1.62 -9.94 -8.93
N TRP A 311 0.30 -9.72 -8.92
CA TRP A 311 -0.61 -10.33 -7.96
C TRP A 311 -0.66 -11.87 -8.07
N PHE A 312 -0.60 -12.41 -9.29
CA PHE A 312 -0.46 -13.85 -9.52
C PHE A 312 0.91 -14.36 -9.10
N ALA A 313 1.99 -13.70 -9.50
CA ALA A 313 3.35 -14.13 -9.17
C ALA A 313 3.56 -14.28 -7.64
N ALA A 314 2.95 -13.40 -6.83
CA ALA A 314 2.99 -13.50 -5.38
C ALA A 314 2.29 -14.75 -4.79
N ARG A 315 1.37 -15.37 -5.53
CA ARG A 315 0.59 -16.56 -5.14
C ARG A 315 1.07 -17.83 -5.81
N THR A 316 1.78 -17.73 -6.93
CA THR A 316 2.16 -18.85 -7.80
C THR A 316 3.67 -19.00 -8.00
N GLY A 317 4.46 -18.13 -7.38
CA GLY A 317 5.92 -18.14 -7.47
C GLY A 317 6.55 -19.46 -7.03
N GLY A 318 7.61 -19.87 -7.72
CA GLY A 318 8.40 -21.04 -7.34
C GLY A 318 9.22 -20.76 -6.09
N PHE A 319 8.72 -21.15 -4.92
CA PHE A 319 9.45 -21.05 -3.66
C PHE A 319 10.42 -22.24 -3.50
N GLU A 320 11.62 -21.97 -2.98
CA GLU A 320 12.65 -22.99 -2.79
C GLU A 320 12.19 -24.05 -1.76
N PRO A 321 12.17 -25.35 -2.13
CA PRO A 321 11.78 -26.41 -1.20
C PRO A 321 12.63 -26.41 0.07
N GLY A 322 11.98 -26.59 1.22
CA GLY A 322 12.65 -26.60 2.53
C GLY A 322 12.77 -25.22 3.19
N THR A 323 12.43 -24.14 2.48
CA THR A 323 12.30 -22.80 3.08
C THR A 323 10.92 -22.61 3.73
N LEU A 324 10.80 -21.60 4.60
CA LEU A 324 9.50 -21.20 5.13
C LEU A 324 8.56 -20.66 4.05
N GLU A 325 9.09 -19.99 3.01
CA GLU A 325 8.26 -19.46 1.91
C GLU A 325 7.54 -20.56 1.13
N ALA A 326 8.15 -21.75 1.03
CA ALA A 326 7.54 -22.91 0.38
C ALA A 326 6.35 -23.50 1.15
N ILE A 327 6.13 -23.10 2.41
CA ILE A 327 4.92 -23.42 3.16
C ILE A 327 3.81 -22.50 2.66
N GLY A 328 2.88 -23.07 1.91
CA GLY A 328 1.72 -22.41 1.31
C GLY A 328 0.48 -23.29 1.33
N PRO A 329 -0.67 -22.80 0.84
CA PRO A 329 -1.90 -23.57 0.82
C PRO A 329 -1.79 -24.77 -0.13
N ALA A 330 -2.51 -25.85 0.18
CA ALA A 330 -2.51 -27.07 -0.62
C ALA A 330 -3.24 -26.93 -1.98
N GLY A 331 -4.06 -25.90 -2.11
CA GLY A 331 -4.94 -25.65 -3.24
C GLY A 331 -5.22 -24.16 -3.40
N TRP A 332 -5.88 -23.76 -4.50
CA TRP A 332 -6.36 -22.41 -4.71
C TRP A 332 -7.48 -22.05 -3.70
N PRO A 333 -7.26 -21.13 -2.74
CA PRO A 333 -8.28 -20.76 -1.77
C PRO A 333 -9.39 -19.92 -2.42
N GLN A 334 -10.65 -20.14 -2.00
CA GLN A 334 -11.80 -19.34 -2.46
C GLN A 334 -11.64 -17.83 -2.16
N ALA A 335 -10.92 -17.49 -1.08
CA ALA A 335 -10.60 -16.11 -0.73
C ALA A 335 -9.82 -15.41 -1.86
N TRP A 336 -8.83 -16.09 -2.47
CA TRP A 336 -8.05 -15.52 -3.57
C TRP A 336 -8.91 -15.26 -4.81
N THR A 337 -9.87 -16.14 -5.12
CA THR A 337 -10.85 -15.86 -6.18
C THR A 337 -11.65 -14.60 -5.88
N SER A 338 -12.13 -14.46 -4.64
CA SER A 338 -12.94 -13.31 -4.24
C SER A 338 -12.14 -12.01 -4.33
N GLU A 339 -10.89 -12.03 -3.87
CA GLU A 339 -9.94 -10.91 -3.99
C GLU A 339 -9.65 -10.56 -5.45
N LEU A 340 -9.44 -11.56 -6.32
CA LEU A 340 -9.15 -11.36 -7.74
C LEU A 340 -10.33 -10.71 -8.48
N LEU A 341 -11.55 -11.17 -8.26
CA LEU A 341 -12.74 -10.59 -8.91
C LEU A 341 -12.96 -9.14 -8.48
N GLU A 342 -12.71 -8.84 -7.20
CA GLU A 342 -12.77 -7.48 -6.67
C GLU A 342 -11.65 -6.61 -7.27
N LEU A 343 -10.42 -7.12 -7.32
CA LEU A 343 -9.27 -6.43 -7.90
C LEU A 343 -9.50 -6.08 -9.37
N ILE A 344 -9.94 -7.03 -10.20
CA ILE A 344 -10.28 -6.78 -11.60
C ILE A 344 -11.31 -5.64 -11.72
N THR A 345 -12.33 -5.66 -10.86
CA THR A 345 -13.37 -4.63 -10.85
C THR A 345 -12.81 -3.26 -10.46
N VAL A 346 -11.97 -3.20 -9.43
CA VAL A 346 -11.31 -1.97 -8.97
C VAL A 346 -10.42 -1.38 -10.07
N LEU A 347 -9.59 -2.21 -10.72
CA LEU A 347 -8.66 -1.76 -11.76
C LEU A 347 -9.40 -1.23 -12.99
N ALA A 348 -10.47 -1.91 -13.42
CA ALA A 348 -11.33 -1.44 -14.52
C ALA A 348 -11.94 -0.07 -14.19
N LEU A 349 -12.55 0.07 -13.00
CA LEU A 349 -13.16 1.34 -12.60
C LEU A 349 -12.15 2.46 -12.43
N LEU A 350 -10.96 2.19 -11.92
CA LEU A 350 -9.88 3.19 -11.86
C LEU A 350 -9.42 3.62 -13.25
N ALA A 351 -9.42 2.70 -14.23
CA ALA A 351 -9.09 3.04 -15.60
C ALA A 351 -10.16 3.91 -16.27
N GLU A 352 -11.44 3.68 -15.98
CA GLU A 352 -12.56 4.54 -16.45
C GLU A 352 -12.46 5.99 -15.96
N LEU A 353 -11.78 6.24 -14.84
CA LEU A 353 -11.57 7.59 -14.29
C LEU A 353 -10.45 8.38 -14.99
N ARG A 354 -9.61 7.76 -15.83
CA ARG A 354 -8.47 8.46 -16.45
C ARG A 354 -8.89 9.64 -17.34
N PRO A 355 -9.87 9.50 -18.27
CA PRO A 355 -10.30 10.63 -19.10
C PRO A 355 -10.82 11.81 -18.28
N GLN A 356 -11.58 11.53 -17.21
CA GLN A 356 -12.09 12.56 -16.30
C GLN A 356 -10.97 13.33 -15.58
N ARG A 357 -9.83 12.68 -15.31
CA ARG A 357 -8.64 13.33 -14.74
C ARG A 357 -7.93 14.20 -15.78
N ASP A 358 -7.86 13.73 -17.02
CA ASP A 358 -7.23 14.48 -18.12
C ASP A 358 -8.04 15.74 -18.50
N GLU A 359 -9.35 15.71 -18.28
CA GLU A 359 -10.26 16.85 -18.44
C GLU A 359 -10.18 17.89 -17.30
N LEU A 360 -9.50 17.61 -16.17
CA LEU A 360 -9.35 18.57 -15.09
C LEU A 360 -8.50 19.77 -15.52
N GLU A 361 -9.19 20.85 -15.89
CA GLU A 361 -8.55 22.10 -16.31
C GLU A 361 -7.83 22.81 -15.15
N GLN A 362 -6.66 23.37 -15.44
CA GLN A 362 -5.95 24.24 -14.51
C GLN A 362 -6.54 25.66 -14.56
N ARG A 363 -7.63 25.89 -13.83
CA ARG A 363 -8.20 27.23 -13.59
C ARG A 363 -7.74 27.80 -12.26
N ALA A 364 -7.60 29.12 -12.19
CA ALA A 364 -7.24 29.88 -10.99
C ALA A 364 -6.14 29.22 -10.12
N PRO A 365 -4.94 28.94 -10.68
CA PRO A 365 -3.94 28.12 -10.00
C PRO A 365 -3.42 28.79 -8.71
N ILE A 366 -3.39 28.03 -7.61
CA ILE A 366 -2.70 28.42 -6.38
C ILE A 366 -1.25 27.97 -6.51
N THR A 367 -0.34 28.95 -6.61
CA THR A 367 1.08 28.69 -6.85
C THR A 367 1.86 28.52 -5.55
N ARG A 368 3.06 27.93 -5.64
CA ARG A 368 4.01 27.86 -4.53
C ARG A 368 4.43 29.26 -4.03
N ALA A 369 4.50 30.25 -4.92
CA ALA A 369 4.79 31.63 -4.54
C ALA A 369 3.65 32.22 -3.71
N GLU A 370 2.41 31.97 -4.09
CA GLU A 370 1.23 32.37 -3.30
C GLU A 370 1.24 31.74 -1.90
N LEU A 371 1.53 30.44 -1.79
CA LEU A 371 1.62 29.76 -0.50
C LEU A 371 2.75 30.30 0.40
N ARG A 372 3.84 30.81 -0.19
CA ARG A 372 4.89 31.51 0.56
C ARG A 372 4.41 32.87 1.07
N THR A 373 3.75 33.65 0.23
CA THR A 373 3.16 34.93 0.62
C THR A 373 2.12 34.77 1.72
N ALA A 374 1.34 33.68 1.69
CA ALA A 374 0.37 33.33 2.71
C ALA A 374 0.98 32.74 4.01
N GLY A 375 2.31 32.56 4.07
CA GLY A 375 2.97 31.99 5.25
C GLY A 375 2.77 30.47 5.44
N VAL A 376 2.18 29.78 4.47
CA VAL A 376 2.01 28.31 4.48
C VAL A 376 3.35 27.62 4.20
N LEU A 377 4.19 28.23 3.36
CA LEU A 377 5.53 27.74 3.01
C LEU A 377 6.63 28.74 3.40
N PRO A 378 7.82 28.28 3.82
CA PRO A 378 8.20 26.88 4.03
C PRO A 378 7.57 26.28 5.30
N VAL A 379 7.30 24.97 5.27
CA VAL A 379 6.78 24.27 6.46
C VAL A 379 7.85 24.17 7.56
N PRO A 380 7.47 24.30 8.84
CA PRO A 380 8.41 24.12 9.94
C PRO A 380 8.90 22.67 10.03
N ASP A 381 10.13 22.46 10.51
CA ASP A 381 10.74 21.12 10.61
C ASP A 381 9.94 20.16 11.49
N THR A 382 9.20 20.69 12.47
CA THR A 382 8.31 19.90 13.34
C THR A 382 7.16 19.25 12.58
N ALA A 383 6.67 19.87 11.50
CA ALA A 383 5.62 19.31 10.64
C ALA A 383 6.11 18.13 9.79
N ARG A 384 7.44 18.00 9.60
CA ARG A 384 8.06 16.91 8.84
C ARG A 384 8.24 15.61 9.65
N ARG A 385 7.81 15.61 10.92
CA ARG A 385 8.00 14.52 11.89
C ARG A 385 6.65 13.97 12.36
N PRO A 386 6.58 12.73 12.87
CA PRO A 386 5.38 12.26 13.59
C PRO A 386 5.03 13.22 14.73
N ALA A 387 3.77 13.22 15.17
CA ALA A 387 3.41 13.94 16.39
C ALA A 387 4.14 13.32 17.60
N SER A 388 4.52 14.15 18.56
CA SER A 388 5.37 13.76 19.71
C SER A 388 4.66 12.97 20.80
N VAL A 389 3.64 12.16 20.46
CA VAL A 389 2.80 11.48 21.45
C VAL A 389 3.00 9.97 21.38
N LEU A 390 3.51 9.41 22.47
CA LEU A 390 3.54 7.98 22.75
C LEU A 390 2.27 7.62 23.54
N ASP A 391 1.13 7.49 22.85
CA ASP A 391 -0.12 7.02 23.47
C ASP A 391 -0.08 5.50 23.76
N HIS A 392 0.97 4.79 23.31
CA HIS A 392 1.08 3.34 23.39
C HIS A 392 2.14 2.96 24.44
N HIS A 393 1.78 2.08 25.37
CA HIS A 393 2.76 1.42 26.23
C HIS A 393 3.55 0.43 25.36
N GLU A 394 4.81 0.77 25.07
CA GLU A 394 5.71 -0.04 24.26
C GLU A 394 6.67 -0.79 25.19
N GLU A 395 6.59 -2.12 25.19
CA GLU A 395 7.57 -2.97 25.87
C GLU A 395 8.93 -2.89 25.14
N GLY A 396 10.00 -2.59 25.88
CA GLY A 396 11.36 -2.56 25.34
C GLY A 396 11.95 -3.94 25.11
N PRO A 397 13.19 -4.02 24.56
CA PRO A 397 13.86 -5.29 24.30
C PRO A 397 13.95 -6.17 25.55
N GLU A 398 13.67 -7.47 25.41
CA GLU A 398 13.65 -8.43 26.53
C GLU A 398 12.75 -8.01 27.73
N GLY A 399 11.59 -7.40 27.47
CA GLY A 399 10.64 -7.07 28.54
C GLY A 399 11.00 -5.84 29.37
N GLN A 400 11.93 -5.02 28.89
CA GLN A 400 12.32 -3.80 29.59
C GLN A 400 11.23 -2.74 29.47
N PHE A 401 10.58 -2.37 30.57
CA PHE A 401 9.76 -1.16 30.61
C PHE A 401 10.66 0.02 30.98
N ALA A 402 10.60 1.11 30.21
CA ALA A 402 11.15 2.38 30.67
C ALA A 402 10.35 2.82 31.91
N LEU A 403 11.01 2.98 33.05
CA LEU A 403 10.44 3.70 34.19
C LEU A 403 10.22 5.15 33.73
N ILE A 404 8.95 5.54 33.54
CA ILE A 404 8.57 6.92 33.24
C ILE A 404 8.61 7.74 34.54
#